data_AF-A0A957V716-F1
#
_entry.id   AF-A0A957V716-F1
#
_cell.length_a   1.000
_cell.length_b   1.000
_cell.length_c   1.000
_cell.angle_alpha   90.00
_cell.angle_beta   90.00
_cell.angle_gamma   90.00
#
_symmetry.space_group_name_H-M   'P 1'
#
loop_
_entity.id
_entity.type
_entity.pdbx_description
1 polymer ?
#
loop_
_entity_poly.entity_id
_entity_poly.type
_entity_poly.pdbx_seq_one_letter_code
_entity_poly.pdbx_strand_id
1 'polypeptide(L)' 'RYEIVHDDQGVVASGSDRVRVIDVGMNTSYTLSDLDKYSLHVITVNAITSDGGTLASTGSSAYLTTDTFLYLPAVKR' A
#
# COMPACT_ATOMS: atom_id res chain seq x y z
N ARG A 1 4.00 12.27 -14.07
CA ARG A 1 4.67 11.69 -12.89
C ARG A 1 3.73 10.70 -12.22
N TYR A 2 4.20 9.89 -11.30
CA TYR A 2 3.42 8.95 -10.53
C TYR A 2 3.44 9.32 -9.07
N GLU A 3 2.33 9.08 -8.40
CA GLU A 3 2.19 9.25 -6.96
C GLU A 3 1.58 7.97 -6.38
N ILE A 4 2.09 7.54 -5.23
CA ILE A 4 1.56 6.41 -4.47
C ILE A 4 0.78 6.98 -3.29
N VAL A 5 -0.49 6.61 -3.21
CA VAL A 5 -1.35 6.82 -2.04
C VAL A 5 -1.32 5.53 -1.24
N HIS A 6 -0.74 5.58 -0.06
CA HIS A 6 -0.66 4.47 0.88
C HIS A 6 -1.52 4.79 2.09
N ASP A 7 -2.46 3.90 2.38
CA ASP A 7 -3.32 3.96 3.56
C ASP A 7 -3.06 2.73 4.44
N ASP A 8 -2.78 2.99 5.71
CA ASP A 8 -2.36 2.00 6.68
C ASP A 8 -3.52 1.67 7.63
N GLN A 9 -4.17 0.55 7.36
CA GLN A 9 -5.36 0.08 8.04
C GLN A 9 -4.94 -1.00 9.05
N GLY A 10 -4.27 -0.57 10.12
CA GLY A 10 -3.80 -1.44 11.19
C GLY A 10 -4.93 -2.27 11.84
N VAL A 11 -4.56 -3.40 12.47
CA VAL A 11 -5.52 -4.34 13.14
C VAL A 11 -6.17 -3.73 14.40
N VAL A 12 -5.62 -2.64 14.93
CA VAL A 12 -6.18 -1.93 16.09
C VAL A 12 -6.68 -0.55 15.66
N ALA A 13 -7.98 -0.47 15.39
CA ALA A 13 -8.70 0.76 15.17
C ALA A 13 -8.56 1.69 16.40
N SER A 14 -7.62 2.63 16.35
CA SER A 14 -7.69 3.93 17.03
C SER A 14 -6.45 4.76 16.73
N GLY A 15 -6.61 5.74 15.84
CA GLY A 15 -5.68 6.86 15.75
C GLY A 15 -5.22 7.17 14.34
N SER A 16 -6.09 7.86 13.60
CA SER A 16 -5.80 8.58 12.36
C SER A 16 -5.52 7.70 11.14
N ASP A 17 -6.38 7.80 10.12
CA ASP A 17 -6.07 7.38 8.75
C ASP A 17 -4.70 7.95 8.37
N ARG A 18 -3.66 7.10 8.35
CA ARG A 18 -2.30 7.49 7.98
C ARG A 18 -2.13 7.45 6.48
N VAL A 19 -3.03 8.12 5.76
CA VAL A 19 -2.91 8.27 4.31
C VAL A 19 -1.66 9.10 4.02
N ARG A 20 -0.72 8.50 3.29
CA ARG A 20 0.51 9.15 2.82
C ARG A 20 0.49 9.20 1.31
N VAL A 21 0.87 10.36 0.76
CA VAL A 21 1.08 10.54 -0.67
C VAL A 21 2.58 10.65 -0.92
N ILE A 22 3.10 9.83 -1.82
CA ILE A 22 4.52 9.73 -2.15
C ILE A 22 4.70 10.01 -3.63
N ASP A 23 5.35 11.13 -3.99
CA ASP A 23 5.74 11.42 -5.37
C ASP A 23 6.95 10.57 -5.75
N VAL A 24 6.78 9.72 -6.76
CA VAL A 24 7.84 8.83 -7.26
C VAL A 24 8.35 9.25 -8.65
N GLY A 25 7.97 10.44 -9.13
CA GLY A 25 8.45 10.99 -10.39
C GLY A 25 8.01 10.16 -11.59
N MET A 26 8.92 9.78 -12.49
CA MET A 26 8.61 8.89 -13.61
C MET A 26 9.01 7.43 -13.35
N ASN A 27 9.39 7.09 -12.11
CA ASN A 27 9.78 5.72 -11.77
C ASN A 27 8.57 4.80 -11.83
N THR A 28 8.77 3.62 -12.41
CA THR A 28 7.75 2.58 -12.55
C THR A 28 7.81 1.53 -11.42
N SER A 29 8.77 1.67 -10.51
CA SER A 29 8.90 0.84 -9.31
C SER A 29 9.27 1.70 -8.10
N TYR A 30 8.76 1.29 -6.93
CA TYR A 30 9.03 1.92 -5.65
C TYR A 30 8.90 0.89 -4.52
N THR A 31 9.77 0.98 -3.51
CA THR A 31 9.75 0.09 -2.35
C THR A 31 9.20 0.85 -1.14
N LEU A 32 8.08 0.39 -0.59
CA LEU A 32 7.61 0.81 0.73
C LEU A 32 8.35 0.01 1.80
N SER A 33 9.00 0.70 2.73
CA SER A 33 9.75 0.13 3.85
C SER A 33 9.13 0.53 5.18
N ASP A 34 9.55 -0.11 6.27
CA ASP A 34 9.08 0.16 7.63
C ASP A 34 7.55 0.07 7.79
N LEU A 35 6.97 -0.91 7.11
CA LEU A 35 5.54 -1.21 7.19
C LEU A 35 5.22 -1.97 8.48
N ASP A 36 4.10 -1.62 9.12
CA ASP A 36 3.61 -2.30 10.30
C ASP A 36 3.26 -3.76 9.97
N LYS A 37 3.82 -4.67 10.76
CA LYS A 37 3.64 -6.12 10.57
C LYS A 37 2.20 -6.52 10.83
N TYR A 38 1.72 -7.53 10.09
CA TYR A 38 0.37 -8.09 10.25
C TYR A 38 -0.76 -7.07 10.06
N SER A 39 -0.48 -5.94 9.42
CA SER A 39 -1.46 -4.90 9.13
C SER A 39 -1.89 -4.93 7.67
N LEU A 40 -3.10 -4.42 7.40
CA LEU A 40 -3.60 -4.29 6.05
C LEU A 40 -3.12 -2.94 5.48
N HIS A 41 -2.45 -2.99 4.34
CA HIS A 41 -2.04 -1.82 3.60
C HIS A 41 -2.86 -1.71 2.32
N VAL A 42 -3.47 -0.56 2.12
CA VAL A 42 -4.23 -0.22 0.93
C VAL A 42 -3.36 0.71 0.08
N ILE A 43 -3.08 0.31 -1.16
CA ILE A 43 -2.19 1.04 -2.06
C ILE A 43 -2.93 1.41 -3.33
N THR A 44 -2.85 2.68 -3.70
CA THR A 44 -3.32 3.22 -4.98
C THR A 44 -2.19 3.97 -5.65
N VAL A 45 -1.85 3.60 -6.88
CA VAL A 45 -0.89 4.33 -7.72
C VAL A 45 -1.65 5.19 -8.73
N ASN A 46 -1.32 6.48 -8.76
CA ASN A 46 -1.90 7.46 -9.67
C ASN A 46 -0.84 7.97 -10.64
N ALA A 47 -1.20 8.08 -11.93
CA ALA A 47 -0.45 8.84 -12.91
C ALA A 47 -0.99 10.27 -12.94
N ILE A 48 -0.12 11.25 -12.70
CA ILE A 48 -0.45 12.66 -12.56
C ILE A 48 0.21 13.46 -13.71
N THR A 49 -0.56 14.33 -14.36
CA THR A 49 -0.08 15.29 -15.34
C THR A 49 0.79 16.39 -14.71
N SER A 50 1.49 17.17 -15.53
CA SER A 50 2.27 18.32 -15.06
C SER A 50 1.44 19.42 -14.39
N ASP A 51 0.16 19.53 -14.73
CA ASP A 51 -0.81 20.47 -14.14
C ASP A 51 -1.54 19.90 -12.91
N GLY A 52 -1.20 18.69 -12.46
CA GLY A 52 -1.73 18.08 -11.24
C GLY A 52 -3.01 17.27 -11.41
N GLY A 53 -3.47 17.06 -12.64
CA GLY A 53 -4.62 16.20 -12.95
C GLY A 53 -4.28 14.71 -12.93
N THR A 54 -5.19 13.87 -12.44
CA THR A 54 -5.02 12.41 -12.52
C THR A 54 -5.34 11.92 -13.93
N LEU A 55 -4.33 11.41 -14.63
CA LEU A 55 -4.45 10.75 -15.93
C LEU A 55 -5.05 9.35 -15.82
N ALA A 56 -4.57 8.61 -14.83
CA ALA A 56 -4.96 7.24 -14.58
C ALA A 56 -4.72 6.90 -13.12
N SER A 57 -5.48 5.93 -12.62
CA SER A 57 -5.27 5.33 -11.32
C SER A 57 -5.23 3.81 -11.48
N THR A 58 -4.78 3.10 -10.45
CA THR A 58 -4.75 1.62 -10.41
C THR A 58 -6.15 1.01 -10.59
N GLY A 59 -7.21 1.83 -10.51
CA GLY A 59 -8.60 1.42 -10.63
C GLY A 59 -9.10 0.97 -9.27
N SER A 60 -8.92 -0.32 -8.97
CA SER A 60 -9.17 -0.87 -7.64
C SER A 60 -7.91 -0.76 -6.77
N SER A 61 -8.07 -0.41 -5.50
CA SER A 61 -6.94 -0.41 -4.56
C SER A 61 -6.35 -1.81 -4.42
N ALA A 62 -5.02 -1.87 -4.35
CA ALA A 62 -4.32 -3.09 -4.00
C ALA A 62 -4.32 -3.27 -2.47
N TYR A 63 -4.70 -4.45 -2.00
CA TYR A 63 -4.72 -4.82 -0.59
C TYR A 63 -3.58 -5.79 -0.32
N LEU A 64 -2.67 -5.41 0.58
CA LEU A 64 -1.45 -6.16 0.85
C LEU A 64 -1.26 -6.31 2.35
N THR A 65 -0.68 -7.42 2.78
CA THR A 65 -0.25 -7.62 4.16
C THR A 65 1.22 -7.99 4.18
N THR A 66 1.93 -7.57 5.23
CA THR A 66 3.33 -7.94 5.47
C THR A 66 3.40 -9.03 6.53
N ASP A 67 4.45 -9.87 6.45
CA ASP A 67 4.71 -10.98 7.38
C ASP A 67 3.50 -11.93 7.54
N THR A 68 3.20 -12.74 6.52
CA THR A 68 2.13 -13.74 6.62
C THR A 68 2.55 -14.92 7.49
N PHE A 69 1.88 -15.13 8.63
CA PHE A 69 1.95 -16.41 9.35
C PHE A 69 1.02 -17.42 8.68
N LEU A 70 1.58 -18.35 7.91
CA LEU A 70 0.83 -19.52 7.45
C LEU A 70 0.93 -20.62 8.52
N TYR A 71 -0.16 -20.87 9.24
CA TYR A 71 -0.25 -22.06 10.10
C TYR A 71 -0.27 -23.30 9.21
N LEU A 72 0.81 -24.08 9.25
CA LEU A 72 0.85 -25.41 8.66
C LEU A 72 0.26 -26.39 9.68
N PRO A 73 -0.83 -27.10 9.37
CA PRO A 73 -1.36 -28.11 10.28
C PRO A 73 -0.28 -29.16 10.55
N ALA A 74 -0.23 -29.65 11.80
CA ALA A 74 0.73 -30.67 12.19
C ALA A 74 0.60 -31.89 11.27
N VAL A 75 1.65 -32.17 10.49
CA VAL A 75 1.75 -33.40 9.71
C VAL A 75 1.94 -34.53 10.72
N LYS A 76 0.90 -35.33 10.94
CA LYS A 76 1.04 -36.60 11.67
C LYS A 76 1.97 -37.50 10.85
N ARG A 77 3.10 -37.88 11.43
CA ARG A 77 3.99 -38.93 10.93
C ARG A 77 3.38 -40.30 11.18
#